data_AF-A0A7J2IN03-F1
#
_entry.id   AF-A0A7J2IN03-F1
#
_cell.length_a   1.000
_cell.length_b   1.000
_cell.length_c   1.000
_cell.angle_alpha   90.00
_cell.angle_beta   90.00
_cell.angle_gamma   90.00
#
_symmetry.space_group_name_H-M   'P 1'
#
loop_
_entity.id
_entity.type
_entity.pdbx_description
1 polymer ?
#
loop_
_entity_poly.entity_id
_entity_poly.type
_entity_poly.pdbx_seq_one_letter_code
_entity_poly.pdbx_strand_id
1 'polypeptide(L)' 'MDIDEWRNVGSVLMDVLRLETYPVAVKLVKSDEEFPSNVRRPNKIFGFKINLCQAFSMSRRYGWTMGVSKDECS' A
#
# COMPACT_ATOMS: atom_id res chain seq x y z
N MET A 1 9.97 16.75 -14.71
CA MET A 1 8.64 16.12 -14.74
C MET A 1 7.93 16.45 -13.45
N ASP A 2 6.71 16.95 -13.55
CA ASP A 2 5.86 17.29 -12.42
C ASP A 2 5.23 16.03 -11.79
N ILE A 3 4.73 16.11 -10.55
CA ILE A 3 4.10 14.98 -9.85
C ILE A 3 2.87 14.45 -10.59
N ASP A 4 2.11 15.34 -11.21
CA ASP A 4 0.90 14.96 -11.96
C ASP A 4 1.25 14.26 -13.27
N GLU A 5 2.40 14.61 -13.87
CA GLU A 5 2.94 13.91 -15.03
C GLU A 5 3.31 12.45 -14.68
N TRP A 6 3.96 12.22 -13.54
CA TRP A 6 4.27 10.88 -13.04
C TRP A 6 3.02 10.04 -12.75
N ARG A 7 1.99 10.65 -12.17
CA ARG A 7 0.69 9.99 -11.93
C ARG A 7 0.06 9.54 -13.24
N ASN A 8 0.08 10.40 -14.26
CA ASN A 8 -0.45 10.07 -15.58
C ASN A 8 0.31 8.91 -16.23
N VAL A 9 1.64 8.94 -16.23
CA VAL A 9 2.47 7.85 -16.75
C VAL A 9 2.17 6.53 -16.03
N GLY A 10 2.03 6.57 -14.70
CA GLY A 10 1.66 5.39 -13.91
C GLY A 10 0.30 4.80 -14.32
N SER A 11 -0.71 5.65 -14.56
CA SER A 11 -2.03 5.23 -15.03
C SER A 11 -1.94 4.56 -16.40
N VAL A 12 -1.26 5.19 -17.35
CA VAL A 12 -1.08 4.66 -18.71
C VAL A 12 -0.37 3.31 -18.69
N LEU A 13 0.67 3.15 -17.88
CA LEU A 13 1.37 1.87 -17.73
C LEU A 13 0.46 0.77 -17.19
N MET A 14 -0.38 1.07 -16.20
CA MET A 14 -1.32 0.08 -15.68
C MET A 14 -2.34 -0.36 -16.75
N ASP A 15 -2.86 0.58 -17.54
CA ASP A 15 -3.86 0.30 -18.57
C ASP A 15 -3.29 -0.52 -19.74
N VAL A 16 -2.05 -0.23 -20.15
CA VAL A 16 -1.36 -0.90 -21.26
C VAL A 16 -0.86 -2.29 -20.84
N LEU A 17 -0.23 -2.41 -19.68
CA LEU A 17 0.44 -3.65 -19.28
C LEU A 17 -0.51 -4.73 -18.77
N ARG A 18 -1.73 -4.36 -18.33
CA ARG A 18 -2.77 -5.30 -17.85
C ARG A 18 -2.19 -6.31 -16.85
N LEU A 19 -1.40 -5.81 -15.89
CA LEU A 19 -0.66 -6.64 -14.95
C LEU A 19 -1.60 -7.52 -14.13
N GLU A 20 -1.17 -8.75 -13.84
CA GLU A 20 -1.91 -9.69 -12.99
C GLU A 20 -2.17 -9.14 -11.58
N THR A 21 -1.32 -8.23 -11.10
CA THR A 21 -1.43 -7.59 -9.80
C THR A 21 -1.11 -6.11 -9.86
N TYR A 22 -1.67 -5.32 -8.95
CA TYR A 22 -1.36 -3.90 -8.82
C TYR A 22 0.12 -3.68 -8.46
N PRO A 23 0.78 -2.65 -9.05
CA PRO A 23 2.08 -2.20 -8.57
C PRO A 23 1.94 -1.63 -7.14
N VAL A 24 3.00 -1.78 -6.34
CA VAL A 24 3.00 -1.30 -4.95
C VAL A 24 3.98 -0.16 -4.80
N ALA A 25 3.49 0.96 -4.27
CA ALA A 25 4.31 2.06 -3.78
C ALA A 25 4.47 1.94 -2.27
N VAL A 26 5.66 2.26 -1.77
CA VAL A 26 5.97 2.26 -0.34
C VAL A 26 6.37 3.66 0.08
N LYS A 27 5.71 4.18 1.12
CA LYS A 27 6.10 5.41 1.82
C LYS A 27 6.44 5.03 3.26
N LEU A 28 7.66 5.35 3.68
CA LEU A 28 8.03 5.28 5.08
C LEU A 28 7.59 6.57 5.77
N VAL A 29 6.99 6.44 6.94
CA VAL A 29 6.51 7.54 7.79
C VAL A 29 7.22 7.47 9.14
N LYS A 30 7.35 8.59 9.85
CA LYS A 30 8.03 8.62 11.15
C LYS A 30 7.09 8.27 12.30
N SER A 31 5.80 8.55 12.15
CA SER A 31 4.80 8.30 13.19
C SER A 31 3.48 7.78 12.61
N ASP A 32 2.64 7.23 13.49
CA ASP A 32 1.36 6.63 13.10
C ASP A 32 0.34 7.70 12.64
N GLU A 33 0.52 8.97 13.02
CA GLU A 33 -0.35 10.08 12.64
C GLU A 33 -0.15 10.53 11.19
N GLU A 34 0.98 10.20 10.57
CA GLU A 34 1.27 10.50 9.16
C GLU A 34 0.55 9.56 8.18
N PHE A 35 -0.06 8.49 8.69
CA PHE A 35 -0.83 7.57 7.87
C PHE A 35 -2.06 8.24 7.28
N PRO A 36 -2.32 8.08 5.97
CA PRO A 36 -3.56 8.55 5.35
C PRO A 36 -4.81 7.94 6.01
N SER A 37 -5.93 8.64 6.00
CA SER A 37 -7.18 8.13 6.62
C SER A 37 -7.71 6.83 6.00
N ASN A 38 -7.28 6.49 4.77
CA ASN A 38 -7.73 5.31 4.04
C ASN A 38 -6.81 4.08 4.16
N VAL A 39 -5.76 4.12 5.01
CA VAL A 39 -4.95 2.91 5.25
C VAL A 39 -5.66 1.90 6.13
N ARG A 40 -5.56 0.63 5.73
CA ARG A 40 -5.98 -0.54 6.51
C ARG A 40 -4.86 -0.96 7.44
N ARG A 41 -5.19 -0.99 8.73
CA ARG A 41 -4.27 -1.30 9.84
C ARG A 41 -4.51 -2.73 10.33
N PRO A 42 -3.53 -3.64 10.36
CA PRO A 42 -3.70 -5.05 10.72
C PRO A 42 -4.44 -5.28 12.05
N ASN A 43 -4.04 -4.58 13.12
CA ASN A 43 -4.67 -4.71 14.42
C ASN A 43 -6.14 -4.26 14.41
N LYS A 44 -6.52 -3.30 13.55
CA LYS A 44 -7.90 -2.80 13.45
C LYS A 44 -8.80 -3.69 12.60
N ILE A 45 -8.27 -4.31 11.55
CA ILE A 45 -9.07 -5.09 10.58
C ILE A 45 -9.10 -6.59 10.88
N PHE A 46 -8.01 -7.15 11.42
CA PHE A 46 -7.89 -8.58 11.71
C PHE A 46 -7.87 -8.89 13.20
N GLY A 47 -7.52 -7.92 14.05
CA GLY A 47 -7.33 -8.14 15.49
C GLY A 47 -6.01 -8.83 15.85
N PHE A 48 -5.11 -9.03 14.88
CA PHE A 48 -3.80 -9.65 15.08
C PHE A 48 -2.75 -9.06 14.12
N LYS A 49 -1.47 -9.31 14.47
CA LYS A 49 -0.30 -8.88 13.70
C LYS A 49 -0.07 -9.71 12.45
N ILE A 50 0.46 -9.10 11.40
CA ILE A 50 0.78 -9.77 10.14
C ILE A 50 2.24 -9.52 9.75
N ASN A 51 2.78 -10.36 8.87
CA ASN A 51 4.11 -10.10 8.30
C ASN A 51 4.00 -9.08 7.16
N LEU A 52 5.08 -8.32 6.89
CA LEU A 52 5.14 -7.40 5.76
C LEU A 52 4.87 -8.08 4.41
N CYS A 53 5.29 -9.33 4.23
CA CYS A 53 5.00 -10.09 3.01
C CYS A 53 3.49 -10.30 2.77
N GLN A 54 2.70 -10.46 3.85
CA GLN A 54 1.24 -10.54 3.77
C GLN A 54 0.64 -9.18 3.43
N ALA A 55 1.14 -8.10 4.04
CA ALA A 55 0.74 -6.73 3.71
C ALA A 55 0.98 -6.41 2.24
N PHE A 56 2.17 -6.69 1.71
CA PHE A 56 2.47 -6.51 0.29
C PHE A 56 1.58 -7.36 -0.61
N SER A 57 1.29 -8.61 -0.22
CA SER A 57 0.40 -9.49 -0.98
C SER A 57 -1.02 -8.92 -1.07
N MET A 58 -1.53 -8.36 0.02
CA MET A 58 -2.84 -7.69 0.05
C MET A 58 -2.86 -6.42 -0.81
N SER A 59 -1.82 -5.59 -0.75
CA SER A 59 -1.72 -4.41 -1.61
C SER A 59 -1.72 -4.78 -3.09
N ARG A 60 -0.95 -5.81 -3.48
CA ARG A 60 -0.84 -6.30 -4.86
C ARG A 60 -2.13 -6.90 -5.39
N ARG A 61 -2.80 -7.74 -4.59
CA ARG A 61 -3.93 -8.55 -5.08
C ARG A 61 -5.29 -7.88 -4.87
N TYR A 62 -5.45 -7.12 -3.80
CA TYR A 62 -6.74 -6.50 -3.44
C TYR A 62 -6.77 -5.00 -3.70
N GLY A 63 -5.64 -4.39 -4.09
CA GLY A 63 -5.54 -2.93 -4.25
C GLY A 63 -5.68 -2.19 -2.92
N TRP A 64 -5.41 -2.86 -1.80
CA TRP A 64 -5.54 -2.26 -0.48
C TRP A 64 -4.32 -1.40 -0.15
N THR A 65 -4.56 -0.18 0.33
CA THR A 65 -3.51 0.60 0.99
C THR A 65 -3.32 0.07 2.40
N MET A 66 -2.24 -0.67 2.64
CA MET A 66 -1.90 -1.22 3.96
C MET A 66 -0.99 -0.25 4.73
N GLY A 67 -1.29 -0.02 6.01
CA GLY A 67 -0.39 0.66 6.95
C GLY A 67 0.06 -0.33 8.01
N VAL A 68 1.36 -0.49 8.20
CA VAL A 68 1.93 -1.44 9.17
C VAL A 68 2.95 -0.70 10.02
N SER A 69 2.71 -0.63 11.32
CA SER A 69 3.68 -0.14 12.30
C SER A 69 4.47 -1.29 12.95
N LYS A 70 5.47 -0.95 13.77
CA LYS A 70 6.25 -1.94 14.53
C LYS A 70 5.36 -2.83 15.41
N ASP A 71 4.30 -2.26 15.98
CA ASP A 71 3.39 -2.99 16.88
C ASP A 71 2.38 -3.86 16.12
N GLU A 72 2.34 -3.77 14.79
CA GLU A 72 1.45 -4.54 13.90
C GLU A 72 2.18 -5.58 13.06
N CYS A 73 3.51 -5.47 12.96
CA CYS A 73 4.33 -6.49 12.32
C CYS A 73 4.70 -7.59 13.33
N SER A 74 4.49 -8.85 12.93
CA SER A 74 4.97 -10.02 13.67
C SER A 74 6.47 -10.22 13.52
#